data_AF-A0A4U9UEK3-F1
#
_entry.id   AF-A0A4U9UEK3-F1
#
_cell.length_a   1.000
_cell.length_b   1.000
_cell.length_c   1.000
_cell.angle_alpha   90.00
_cell.angle_beta   90.00
_cell.angle_gamma   90.00
#
_symmetry.space_group_name_H-M   'P 1'
#
loop_
_entity.id
_entity.type
_entity.pdbx_description
1 polymer ?
#
loop_
_entity_poly.entity_id
_entity_poly.type
_entity_poly.pdbx_seq_one_letter_code
_entity_poly.pdbx_strand_id
1 'polypeptide(L)'
;MQVAYGTVALRTAASSAGGVAASLSQSQLADLGEKLVNAQFSQKQESEADDYSFDLLKKRGINPAGLATSFDKLAKLDGGHESSMFDSHPTSEARAKHIRDRIAAGK
;
A
#
# COMPACT_ATOMS: atom_id res chain seq x y z
N MET A 1 -12.97 -15.92 27.34
CA MET A 1 -12.87 -14.51 27.77
C MET A 1 -12.25 -13.56 26.73
N GLN A 2 -11.48 -14.02 25.72
CA GLN A 2 -10.79 -13.10 24.77
C GLN A 2 -11.70 -12.45 23.71
N VAL A 3 -12.77 -13.13 23.28
CA VAL A 3 -13.78 -12.58 22.33
C VAL A 3 -14.60 -11.42 22.91
N ALA A 4 -14.78 -11.38 24.22
CA ALA A 4 -15.54 -10.33 24.90
C ALA A 4 -14.79 -8.99 24.91
N TYR A 5 -13.45 -9.01 25.00
CA TYR A 5 -12.65 -7.79 24.97
C TYR A 5 -12.55 -7.18 23.57
N GLY A 6 -12.47 -8.02 22.52
CA GLY A 6 -12.47 -7.54 21.14
C GLY A 6 -13.76 -6.82 20.75
N THR A 7 -14.92 -7.32 21.23
CA THR A 7 -16.22 -6.68 20.98
C THR A 7 -16.39 -5.36 21.72
N VAL A 8 -15.84 -5.24 22.94
CA VAL A 8 -15.87 -3.98 23.71
C VAL A 8 -14.96 -2.93 23.10
N ALA A 9 -13.75 -3.29 22.66
CA ALA A 9 -12.83 -2.35 21.99
C ALA A 9 -13.43 -1.77 20.70
N LEU A 10 -14.05 -2.61 19.87
CA LEU A 10 -14.78 -2.20 18.66
C LEU A 10 -15.96 -1.28 19.00
N ARG A 11 -16.75 -1.61 20.02
CA ARG A 11 -17.90 -0.81 20.44
C ARG A 11 -17.48 0.54 21.05
N THR A 12 -16.36 0.59 21.76
CA THR A 12 -15.78 1.84 22.30
C THR A 12 -15.21 2.73 21.20
N ALA A 13 -14.55 2.17 20.18
CA ALA A 13 -14.08 2.93 19.02
C ALA A 13 -15.24 3.47 18.16
N ALA A 14 -16.28 2.67 17.97
CA ALA A 14 -17.49 3.10 17.25
C ALA A 14 -18.24 4.22 17.99
N SER A 15 -18.27 4.17 19.33
CA SER A 15 -18.92 5.21 20.15
C SER A 15 -18.08 6.48 20.32
N SER A 16 -16.74 6.40 20.28
CA SER A 16 -15.87 7.58 20.34
C SER A 16 -15.83 8.40 19.04
N ALA A 17 -16.24 7.81 17.91
CA ALA A 17 -16.43 8.50 16.63
C ALA A 17 -17.75 9.31 16.53
N GLY A 18 -18.57 9.28 17.58
CA GLY A 18 -20.00 9.65 17.62
C GLY A 18 -20.41 11.11 17.37
N GLY A 19 -19.56 11.94 16.78
CA GLY A 19 -19.91 13.29 16.32
C GLY A 19 -19.76 13.46 14.81
N VAL A 20 -18.66 12.95 14.24
CA VAL A 20 -18.37 13.05 12.80
C VAL A 20 -18.98 11.86 12.05
N ALA A 21 -18.91 10.64 12.60
CA ALA A 21 -19.52 9.46 12.01
C ALA A 21 -21.06 9.50 12.01
N ALA A 22 -21.67 10.22 12.96
CA ALA A 22 -23.12 10.41 13.05
C ALA A 22 -23.68 11.36 11.97
N SER A 23 -22.83 12.22 11.38
CA SER A 23 -23.21 13.12 10.29
C SER A 23 -23.18 12.45 8.92
N LEU A 24 -22.53 11.29 8.80
CA LEU A 24 -22.46 10.50 7.59
C LEU A 24 -23.64 9.53 7.56
N SER A 25 -24.36 9.48 6.46
CA SER A 25 -25.41 8.48 6.30
C SER A 25 -24.79 7.08 6.30
N GLN A 26 -25.58 6.07 6.68
CA GLN A 26 -25.13 4.68 6.66
C GLN A 26 -24.64 4.24 5.27
N SER A 27 -25.18 4.83 4.20
CA SER A 27 -24.73 4.63 2.82
C SER A 27 -23.39 5.30 2.51
N GLN A 28 -23.11 6.50 3.05
CA GLN A 28 -21.81 7.16 2.89
C GLN A 28 -20.71 6.46 3.68
N LEU A 29 -21.04 5.94 4.86
CA LEU A 29 -20.11 5.14 5.66
C LEU A 29 -19.82 3.80 4.97
N ALA A 30 -20.84 3.18 4.36
CA ALA A 30 -20.69 1.97 3.56
C ALA A 30 -19.86 2.22 2.29
N ASP A 31 -20.11 3.30 1.55
CA ASP A 31 -19.33 3.70 0.37
C ASP A 31 -17.88 4.04 0.73
N LEU A 32 -17.64 4.70 1.87
CA LEU A 32 -16.29 4.93 2.37
C LEU A 32 -15.60 3.63 2.80
N GLY A 33 -16.33 2.73 3.47
CA GLY A 33 -15.82 1.41 3.85
C GLY A 33 -15.50 0.55 2.63
N GLU A 34 -16.37 0.56 1.62
CA GLU A 34 -16.18 -0.14 0.36
C GLU A 34 -15.02 0.47 -0.44
N LYS A 35 -14.91 1.80 -0.50
CA LYS A 35 -13.75 2.48 -1.09
C LYS A 35 -12.47 2.22 -0.33
N LEU A 36 -12.50 2.04 0.99
CA LEU A 36 -11.32 1.69 1.78
C LEU A 36 -10.90 0.23 1.55
N VAL A 37 -11.87 -0.69 1.50
CA VAL A 37 -11.62 -2.10 1.16
C VAL A 37 -11.12 -2.25 -0.27
N ASN A 38 -11.65 -1.43 -1.19
CA ASN A 38 -11.25 -1.36 -2.59
C ASN A 38 -10.20 -0.27 -2.87
N ALA A 39 -9.61 0.36 -1.83
CA ALA A 39 -8.55 1.34 -2.00
C ALA A 39 -7.27 0.57 -2.36
N GLN A 40 -7.28 0.00 -3.56
CA GLN A 40 -6.10 -0.43 -4.24
C GLN A 40 -5.57 0.82 -4.96
N PHE A 41 -4.31 1.19 -4.73
CA PHE A 41 -3.72 2.24 -5.56
C PHE A 41 -3.64 1.73 -6.99
N SER A 42 -3.84 2.62 -7.96
CA SER A 42 -3.58 2.25 -9.35
C SER A 42 -2.11 1.91 -9.54
N GLN A 43 -1.82 1.07 -10.54
CA GLN A 43 -0.42 0.77 -10.91
C GLN A 43 0.40 2.04 -11.15
N LYS A 44 -0.22 3.09 -11.70
CA LYS A 44 0.39 4.41 -11.88
C LYS A 44 0.81 5.05 -10.56
N GLN A 45 -0.05 5.04 -9.56
CA GLN A 45 0.25 5.61 -8.24
C GLN A 45 1.39 4.86 -7.53
N GLU A 46 1.47 3.53 -7.68
CA GLU A 46 2.62 2.77 -7.16
C GLU A 46 3.91 3.15 -7.88
N SER A 47 3.90 3.26 -9.21
CA SER A 47 5.09 3.67 -9.95
C SER A 47 5.55 5.08 -9.56
N GLU A 48 4.62 6.02 -9.39
CA GLU A 48 4.92 7.38 -8.92
C GLU A 48 5.48 7.38 -7.49
N ALA A 49 4.97 6.52 -6.60
CA ALA A 49 5.46 6.37 -5.23
C ALA A 49 6.86 5.74 -5.18
N ASP A 50 7.12 4.73 -6.00
CA ASP A 50 8.44 4.11 -6.18
C ASP A 50 9.45 5.14 -6.71
N ASP A 51 9.01 5.95 -7.66
CA ASP A 51 9.85 6.97 -8.26
C ASP A 51 10.23 8.08 -7.29
N TYR A 52 9.26 8.55 -6.51
CA TYR A 52 9.49 9.50 -5.43
C TYR A 52 10.44 8.93 -4.38
N SER A 53 10.26 7.65 -4.01
CA SER A 53 11.12 6.97 -3.03
C SER A 53 12.57 6.90 -3.50
N PHE A 54 12.78 6.54 -4.77
CA PHE A 54 14.11 6.55 -5.38
C PHE A 54 14.76 7.93 -5.34
N ASP A 55 14.03 8.97 -5.74
CA ASP A 55 14.53 10.35 -5.75
C ASP A 55 14.89 10.83 -4.34
N LEU A 56 14.06 10.50 -3.36
CA LEU A 56 14.31 10.83 -1.97
C LEU A 56 15.58 10.16 -1.45
N LEU A 57 15.78 8.87 -1.74
CA LEU A 57 17.00 8.15 -1.34
C LEU A 57 18.24 8.80 -1.94
N LYS A 58 18.23 9.12 -3.24
CA LYS A 58 19.32 9.84 -3.90
C LYS A 58 19.58 11.22 -3.26
N LYS A 59 18.53 12.00 -3.03
CA LYS A 59 18.63 13.33 -2.38
C LYS A 59 19.25 13.25 -0.98
N ARG A 60 19.07 12.13 -0.28
CA ARG A 60 19.61 11.89 1.06
C ARG A 60 20.98 11.20 1.06
N GLY A 61 21.56 10.90 -0.11
CA GLY A 61 22.83 10.17 -0.21
C GLY A 61 22.73 8.70 0.21
N ILE A 62 21.51 8.14 0.22
CA ILE A 62 21.26 6.74 0.54
C ILE A 62 21.25 5.93 -0.77
N ASN A 63 21.87 4.76 -0.77
CA ASN A 63 21.95 3.91 -1.96
C ASN A 63 20.56 3.40 -2.39
N PRO A 64 20.03 3.79 -3.56
CA PRO A 64 18.72 3.35 -4.04
C PRO A 64 18.67 1.87 -4.43
N ALA A 65 19.81 1.18 -4.55
CA ALA A 65 19.84 -0.26 -4.77
C ALA A 65 19.11 -1.04 -3.66
N GLY A 66 19.08 -0.49 -2.43
CA GLY A 66 18.30 -1.04 -1.33
C GLY A 66 16.82 -1.20 -1.69
N LEU A 67 16.24 -0.24 -2.41
CA LEU A 67 14.84 -0.27 -2.84
C LEU A 67 14.57 -1.44 -3.80
N ALA A 68 15.42 -1.65 -4.81
CA ALA A 68 15.31 -2.80 -5.72
C ALA A 68 15.41 -4.14 -4.97
N THR A 69 16.37 -4.25 -4.05
CA THR A 69 16.54 -5.50 -3.26
C THR A 69 15.40 -5.75 -2.28
N SER A 70 14.67 -4.70 -1.87
CA SER A 70 13.47 -4.82 -1.04
C SER A 70 12.36 -5.51 -1.83
N PHE A 71 12.14 -5.07 -3.07
CA PHE A 71 11.19 -5.69 -3.98
C PHE A 71 11.58 -7.13 -4.35
N ASP A 72 12.87 -7.44 -4.54
CA ASP A 72 13.29 -8.84 -4.76
C ASP A 72 12.93 -9.74 -3.58
N LYS A 73 13.03 -9.23 -2.34
CA LYS A 73 12.65 -9.99 -1.15
C LYS A 73 11.14 -10.18 -1.08
N LEU A 74 10.37 -9.16 -1.43
CA LEU A 74 8.91 -9.27 -1.52
C LEU A 74 8.49 -10.29 -2.57
N ALA A 75 9.09 -10.26 -3.77
CA ALA A 75 8.84 -11.25 -4.82
C ALA A 75 9.11 -12.69 -4.35
N LYS A 76 10.20 -12.90 -3.60
CA LYS A 76 10.52 -14.22 -3.01
C LYS A 76 9.50 -14.66 -1.95
N LEU A 77 9.02 -13.73 -1.13
CA LEU A 77 8.02 -14.00 -0.09
C LEU A 77 6.64 -14.28 -0.69
N ASP A 78 6.33 -13.67 -1.83
CA ASP A 78 5.10 -13.89 -2.60
C ASP A 78 5.08 -15.28 -3.29
N GLY A 79 6.20 -16.01 -3.23
CA GLY A 79 6.28 -17.40 -3.69
C GLY A 79 6.13 -17.56 -5.20
N GLY A 80 6.39 -16.50 -5.98
CA GLY A 80 6.15 -16.50 -7.42
C GLY A 80 4.66 -16.41 -7.79
N HIS A 81 3.84 -15.77 -6.95
CA HIS A 81 2.51 -15.32 -7.40
C HIS A 81 2.70 -14.41 -8.62
N GLU A 82 2.32 -14.92 -9.78
CA GLU A 82 2.23 -14.15 -11.01
C GLU A 82 1.14 -13.11 -10.84
N SER A 83 1.42 -11.86 -11.23
CA SER A 83 0.38 -10.84 -11.19
C SER A 83 -0.78 -11.23 -12.08
N SER A 84 -1.98 -11.25 -11.50
CA SER A 84 -3.22 -11.41 -12.24
C SER A 84 -3.52 -10.14 -13.04
N MET A 85 -4.25 -10.25 -14.16
CA MET A 85 -4.82 -9.07 -14.83
C MET A 85 -5.74 -8.23 -13.92
N PHE A 86 -6.15 -8.79 -12.78
CA PHE A 86 -6.96 -8.13 -11.75
C PHE A 86 -6.14 -7.55 -10.59
N ASP A 87 -4.81 -7.67 -10.61
CA ASP A 87 -3.96 -7.03 -9.61
C ASP A 87 -3.86 -5.53 -9.87
N SER A 88 -4.23 -4.77 -8.85
CA SER A 88 -4.19 -3.31 -8.95
C SER A 88 -2.78 -2.72 -8.83
N HIS A 89 -1.78 -3.55 -8.54
CA HIS A 89 -0.38 -3.13 -8.43
C HIS A 89 0.55 -3.98 -9.31
N PRO A 90 1.66 -3.41 -9.82
CA PRO A 90 2.65 -4.17 -10.56
C PRO A 90 3.31 -5.24 -9.69
N THR A 91 3.78 -6.34 -10.28
CA THR A 91 4.57 -7.35 -9.55
C THR A 91 5.76 -6.69 -8.85
N SER A 92 6.16 -7.26 -7.72
CA SER A 92 7.39 -6.87 -7.05
C SER A 92 8.61 -6.97 -7.99
N GLU A 93 8.64 -7.95 -8.89
CA GLU A 93 9.71 -8.11 -9.88
C GLU A 93 9.76 -6.94 -10.90
N ALA A 94 8.60 -6.51 -11.40
CA ALA A 94 8.50 -5.36 -12.29
C ALA A 94 8.97 -4.08 -11.60
N ARG A 95 8.57 -3.88 -10.33
CA ARG A 95 9.03 -2.74 -9.51
C ARG A 95 10.54 -2.78 -9.28
N ALA A 96 11.09 -3.95 -8.95
CA ALA A 96 12.53 -4.14 -8.80
C ALA A 96 13.30 -3.81 -10.09
N LYS A 97 12.77 -4.26 -11.24
CA LYS A 97 13.34 -3.96 -12.56
C LYS A 97 13.30 -2.45 -12.85
N HIS A 98 12.16 -1.80 -12.62
CA HIS A 98 12.01 -0.36 -12.82
C HIS A 98 13.07 0.44 -12.06
N ILE A 99 13.28 0.12 -10.77
CA ILE A 99 14.32 0.78 -9.97
C ILE A 99 15.72 0.52 -10.54
N ARG A 100 16.04 -0.70 -10.96
CA ARG A 100 17.35 -1.00 -11.58
C ARG A 100 17.57 -0.23 -12.88
N ASP A 101 16.55 -0.11 -13.72
CA ASP A 101 16.61 0.67 -14.95
C ASP A 101 16.92 2.14 -14.65
N ARG A 102 16.31 2.71 -13.60
CA ARG A 102 16.62 4.07 -13.12
C ARG A 102 18.04 4.23 -12.58
N ILE A 103 18.53 3.26 -11.82
CA ILE A 103 19.94 3.23 -11.37
C ILE A 103 20.87 3.27 -12.59
N ALA A 104 20.62 2.42 -13.59
CA ALA A 104 21.42 2.33 -14.80
C ALA A 104 21.37 3.62 -15.64
N ALA A 105 20.21 4.29 -15.69
CA ALA A 105 20.04 5.56 -16.38
C ALA A 105 20.70 6.74 -15.64
N GLY A 106 21.13 6.57 -14.38
CA GLY A 106 21.65 7.65 -13.53
C GLY A 106 20.60 8.70 -13.16
N LYS A 107 19.32 8.47 -13.49
CA LYS A 107 18.21 9.42 -13.35
C LYS A 107 17.31 9.06 -12.19
#